data_AF-A0A9E3QS18-F1
#
_entry.id   AF-A0A9E3QS18-F1
#
_cell.length_a   1.000
_cell.length_b   1.000
_cell.length_c   1.000
_cell.angle_alpha   90.00
_cell.angle_beta   90.00
_cell.angle_gamma   90.00
#
_symmetry.space_group_name_H-M   'P 1'
#
loop_
_entity.id
_entity.type
_entity.pdbx_description
1 polymer ?
#
loop_
_entity_poly.entity_id
_entity_poly.type
_entity_poly.pdbx_seq_one_letter_code
_entity_poly.pdbx_strand_id
1 'polypeptide(L)'
;MLTTRDVKAVLDRDFLELRSKILELAAALDRIDRAPEPPGHHPDRRLAQLRQALEALLVPGPGRAETVQRLFSLDYDPNWQDQDGSSSARF
;
A
#
# COMPACT_ATOMS: atom_id res chain seq x y z
N MET A 1 -30.06 -5.85 9.93
CA MET A 1 -29.70 -6.98 9.04
C MET A 1 -28.63 -6.51 8.09
N LEU A 2 -27.46 -7.16 8.06
CA LEU A 2 -26.45 -6.86 7.04
C LEU A 2 -26.92 -7.45 5.72
N THR A 3 -27.19 -6.61 4.73
CA THR A 3 -27.50 -7.06 3.37
C THR A 3 -26.24 -7.63 2.75
N THR A 4 -26.10 -8.95 2.76
CA THR A 4 -25.04 -9.66 2.03
C THR A 4 -25.26 -9.46 0.53
N ARG A 5 -24.30 -8.83 -0.14
CA ARG A 5 -24.29 -8.75 -1.61
C ARG A 5 -23.64 -10.02 -2.17
N ASP A 6 -24.19 -10.56 -3.24
CA ASP A 6 -23.52 -11.61 -4.00
C ASP A 6 -22.31 -11.04 -4.79
N VAL A 7 -21.50 -11.94 -5.36
CA VAL A 7 -20.29 -11.57 -6.10
C VAL A 7 -20.61 -10.65 -7.29
N LYS A 8 -21.70 -10.90 -8.02
CA LYS A 8 -22.08 -10.12 -9.20
C LYS A 8 -22.44 -8.69 -8.80
N ALA A 9 -23.21 -8.51 -7.74
CA ALA A 9 -23.60 -7.20 -7.23
C ALA A 9 -22.39 -6.39 -6.73
N VAL A 10 -21.36 -7.05 -6.17
CA VAL A 10 -20.10 -6.39 -5.80
C VAL A 10 -19.31 -5.99 -7.04
N LEU A 11 -19.16 -6.88 -8.02
CA LEU A 11 -18.45 -6.60 -9.27
C LEU A 11 -19.11 -5.47 -10.06
N ASP A 12 -20.44 -5.52 -10.26
CA ASP A 12 -21.18 -4.49 -11.00
C ASP A 12 -20.98 -3.09 -10.37
N ARG A 13 -20.86 -3.03 -9.04
CA ARG A 13 -20.64 -1.78 -8.30
C ARG A 13 -19.18 -1.31 -8.38
N ASP A 14 -18.21 -2.21 -8.19
CA ASP A 14 -16.82 -1.83 -7.91
C ASP A 14 -15.88 -1.93 -9.12
N PHE A 15 -16.27 -2.64 -10.19
CA PHE A 15 -15.35 -3.01 -11.27
C PHE A 15 -14.66 -1.81 -11.93
N LEU A 16 -15.40 -0.76 -12.27
CA LEU A 16 -14.83 0.42 -12.91
C LEU A 16 -13.90 1.20 -11.99
N GLU A 17 -14.24 1.29 -10.69
CA GLU A 17 -13.39 1.94 -9.70
C GLU A 17 -12.10 1.16 -9.48
N LEU A 18 -12.18 -0.16 -9.29
CA LEU A 18 -11.02 -1.03 -9.14
C LEU A 18 -10.11 -0.96 -10.37
N ARG A 19 -10.69 -0.94 -11.58
CA ARG A 19 -9.93 -0.75 -12.82
C ARG A 19 -9.18 0.59 -12.83
N SER A 20 -9.80 1.69 -12.40
CA SER A 20 -9.14 3.00 -12.31
C SER A 20 -7.94 2.94 -11.36
N LYS A 21 -8.14 2.40 -10.15
CA LYS A 21 -7.08 2.28 -9.15
C LYS A 21 -5.90 1.44 -9.65
N ILE A 22 -6.16 0.36 -10.41
CA ILE A 22 -5.11 -0.45 -11.02
C ILE A 22 -4.30 0.37 -12.04
N LEU A 23 -4.97 1.14 -12.90
CA LEU A 23 -4.31 2.00 -13.89
C LEU A 23 -3.49 3.12 -13.23
N GLU A 24 -4.03 3.75 -12.20
CA GLU A 24 -3.33 4.79 -11.42
C GLU A 24 -2.05 4.25 -10.78
N LEU A 25 -2.12 3.05 -10.19
CA LEU A 25 -0.98 2.38 -9.60
C LEU A 25 0.08 2.01 -10.63
N ALA A 26 -0.34 1.43 -11.77
CA ALA A 26 0.56 1.12 -12.88
C ALA A 26 1.28 2.36 -13.40
N ALA A 27 0.54 3.46 -13.63
CA ALA A 27 1.13 4.71 -14.09
C ALA A 27 2.10 5.33 -13.07
N ALA A 28 1.87 5.13 -11.77
CA ALA A 28 2.81 5.58 -10.74
C ALA A 28 4.11 4.76 -10.76
N LEU A 29 4.01 3.43 -10.91
CA LEU A 29 5.18 2.56 -11.03
C LEU A 29 5.99 2.88 -12.30
N ASP A 30 5.32 3.10 -13.43
CA ASP A 30 5.98 3.51 -14.68
C ASP A 30 6.78 4.81 -14.51
N ARG A 31 6.28 5.77 -13.72
CA ARG A 31 7.01 7.01 -13.44
C ARG A 31 8.23 6.78 -12.56
N ILE A 32 8.16 5.85 -11.59
CA ILE A 32 9.29 5.45 -10.75
C ILE A 32 10.36 4.81 -11.62
N ASP A 33 9.99 3.85 -12.46
CA ASP A 33 10.93 3.12 -13.32
C ASP A 33 11.59 4.00 -14.39
N ARG A 34 10.95 5.13 -14.76
CA ARG A 34 11.50 6.13 -15.69
C ARG A 34 12.31 7.23 -15.01
N ALA A 35 12.26 7.34 -13.69
CA ALA A 35 12.96 8.41 -12.98
C ALA A 35 14.48 8.15 -13.01
N PRO A 36 15.31 9.19 -13.23
CA PRO A 36 16.76 9.03 -13.19
C PRO A 36 17.21 8.71 -11.77
N GLU A 37 18.02 7.66 -11.60
CA GLU A 37 18.65 7.35 -10.33
C GLU A 37 19.86 8.27 -10.09
N PRO A 38 19.94 8.98 -8.95
CA PRO A 38 21.13 9.72 -8.59
C PRO A 38 22.34 8.80 -8.44
N PRO A 39 23.56 9.26 -8.79
CA PRO A 39 24.77 8.47 -8.55
C PRO A 39 24.91 8.08 -7.08
N GLY A 40 25.17 6.79 -6.81
CA GLY A 40 25.34 6.27 -5.45
C GLY A 40 24.04 6.06 -4.66
N HIS A 41 22.88 6.09 -5.32
CA HIS A 41 21.61 5.77 -4.66
C HIS A 41 21.50 4.26 -4.39
N HIS A 42 21.09 3.92 -3.17
CA HIS A 42 20.73 2.55 -2.81
C HIS A 42 19.24 2.31 -3.12
N PRO A 43 18.83 1.05 -3.40
CA PRO A 43 17.43 0.75 -3.65
C PRO A 43 16.54 1.20 -2.49
N ASP A 44 15.54 2.04 -2.78
CA ASP A 44 14.61 2.57 -1.77
C ASP A 44 13.73 1.43 -1.23
N ARG A 45 13.74 1.24 0.10
CA ARG A 45 12.95 0.21 0.79
C ARG A 45 11.45 0.32 0.50
N ARG A 46 10.93 1.51 0.24
CA ARG A 46 9.51 1.74 -0.06
C ARG A 46 9.10 1.04 -1.35
N LEU A 47 9.99 0.98 -2.35
CA LEU A 47 9.70 0.26 -3.60
C LEU A 47 9.56 -1.25 -3.36
N ALA A 48 10.38 -1.81 -2.46
CA ALA A 48 10.23 -3.20 -2.05
C ALA A 48 8.92 -3.46 -1.29
N GLN A 49 8.51 -2.54 -0.40
CA GLN A 49 7.23 -2.64 0.31
C GLN A 49 6.02 -2.57 -0.64
N LEU A 50 6.07 -1.70 -1.65
CA LEU A 50 5.03 -1.62 -2.69
C LEU A 50 4.90 -2.94 -3.46
N ARG A 51 6.03 -3.58 -3.82
CA ARG A 51 6.03 -4.88 -4.50
C ARG A 51 5.44 -5.98 -3.63
N GLN A 52 5.81 -6.04 -2.35
CA GLN A 52 5.23 -7.00 -1.39
C GLN A 52 3.72 -6.80 -1.21
N ALA A 53 3.26 -5.55 -1.17
CA ALA A 53 1.83 -5.25 -1.07
C ALA A 53 1.06 -5.72 -2.31
N LEU A 54 1.63 -5.55 -3.51
CA LEU A 54 1.05 -6.06 -4.76
C LEU A 54 0.92 -7.59 -4.74
N GLU A 55 1.96 -8.29 -4.30
CA GLU A 55 1.94 -9.75 -4.17
C GLU A 55 0.85 -10.21 -3.18
N ALA A 56 0.70 -9.50 -2.05
CA ALA A 56 -0.35 -9.78 -1.07
C ALA A 56 -1.78 -9.64 -1.65
N LEU A 57 -1.99 -8.76 -2.63
CA LEU A 57 -3.29 -8.61 -3.30
C LEU A 57 -3.65 -9.81 -4.18
N LEU A 58 -2.65 -10.55 -4.69
CA LEU A 58 -2.87 -11.69 -5.57
C LEU A 58 -3.33 -12.95 -4.81
N VAL A 59 -3.13 -13.00 -3.49
CA VAL A 59 -3.56 -14.12 -2.65
C VAL A 59 -5.10 -14.19 -2.63
N PRO A 60 -5.73 -15.34 -2.94
CA PRO A 60 -7.19 -15.50 -2.89
C PRO A 60 -7.73 -15.43 -1.46
N GLY A 61 -9.01 -15.04 -1.31
CA GLY A 61 -9.70 -14.98 -0.02
C GLY A 61 -9.85 -13.58 0.58
N PRO A 62 -10.55 -13.44 1.72
CA PRO A 62 -10.67 -12.17 2.45
C PRO A 62 -9.36 -11.79 3.15
N GLY A 63 -9.28 -10.59 3.73
CA GLY A 63 -8.13 -10.17 4.56
C GLY A 63 -6.96 -9.49 3.82
N ARG A 64 -7.10 -9.24 2.52
CA ARG A 64 -6.09 -8.49 1.73
C ARG A 64 -5.79 -7.11 2.31
N ALA A 65 -6.82 -6.36 2.68
CA ALA A 65 -6.68 -5.02 3.23
C ALA A 65 -5.86 -5.02 4.54
N GLU A 66 -6.17 -5.94 5.46
CA GLU A 66 -5.43 -6.12 6.71
C GLU A 66 -3.97 -6.51 6.47
N THR A 67 -3.74 -7.41 5.51
CA THR A 67 -2.39 -7.85 5.14
C THR A 67 -1.56 -6.71 4.57
N VAL A 68 -2.14 -5.94 3.63
CA VAL A 68 -1.51 -4.76 3.06
C VAL A 68 -1.25 -3.70 4.14
N GLN A 69 -2.20 -3.45 5.03
CA GLN A 69 -2.03 -2.49 6.12
C GLN A 69 -0.86 -2.86 7.03
N ARG A 70 -0.69 -4.15 7.37
CA ARG A 70 0.43 -4.61 8.20
C ARG A 70 1.80 -4.36 7.56
N LEU A 71 1.91 -4.50 6.23
CA LEU A 71 3.18 -4.23 5.51
C LEU A 71 3.64 -2.78 5.60
N PHE A 72 2.72 -1.85 5.85
CA PHE A 72 2.99 -0.41 5.99
C PHE A 72 2.92 0.09 7.44
N SER A 73 2.59 -0.78 8.39
CA SER A 73 2.54 -0.41 9.81
C SER A 73 3.95 -0.46 10.40
N LEU A 74 4.26 0.46 11.31
CA LEU A 74 5.42 0.30 12.18
C LEU A 74 5.15 -0.84 13.15
N ASP A 75 6.21 -1.52 13.60
CA ASP A 75 6.10 -2.40 14.75
C ASP A 75 5.58 -1.59 15.95
N TYR A 76 4.68 -2.20 16.72
CA TYR A 76 4.16 -1.58 17.93
C TYR A 76 5.32 -1.37 18.92
N ASP A 77 5.67 -0.12 19.18
CA ASP A 77 6.63 0.27 20.21
C ASP A 77 5.86 0.47 21.53
N PRO A 78 6.04 -0.38 22.56
CA PRO A 78 5.37 -0.20 23.85
C PRO A 78 5.77 1.10 24.56
N ASN A 79 6.90 1.71 24.16
CA ASN A 79 7.39 2.98 24.69
C ASN A 79 7.07 4.16 23.75
N TRP A 80 6.08 4.03 22.85
CA TRP A 80 5.73 5.09 21.90
C TRP A 80 5.40 6.44 22.56
N GLN A 81 4.93 6.43 23.82
CA GLN A 81 4.63 7.63 24.60
C GLN A 81 5.89 8.37 25.09
N ASP A 82 7.00 7.66 25.23
CA ASP A 82 8.27 8.25 25.70
C ASP A 82 9.03 8.97 24.56
N GLN A 83 8.59 8.80 23.30
CA GLN A 83 9.23 9.39 22.12
C GLN A 83 8.63 10.76 21.72
N ASP A 84 7.48 11.14 22.26
CA ASP A 84 6.85 12.45 22.05
C ASP A 84 7.48 13.52 22.96
N GLY A 85 8.70 13.95 22.61
CA GLY A 85 9.36 15.03 23.33
C GLY A 85 10.57 15.69 22.68
N SER A 86 11.20 15.09 21.66
CA SER A 86 12.31 15.74 20.96
C SER A 86 12.59 15.12 19.59
N SER A 87 11.93 15.63 18.56
CA SER A 87 12.58 15.77 17.25
C SER A 87 12.05 16.99 16.52
N SER A 88 12.64 18.13 16.86
CA SER A 88 12.81 19.24 15.93
C SER A 88 13.65 18.74 14.76
N ALA A 89 12.99 18.32 13.67
CA ALA A 89 13.62 18.16 12.37
C ALA A 89 12.96 19.18 11.44
N ARG A 90 13.74 20.23 11.16
CA ARG A 90 13.47 21.33 10.23
C ARG A 90 13.07 20.78 8.85
N PHE A 91 12.05 21.40 8.27
CA PHE A 91 11.82 21.41 6.82
C PHE A 91 12.95 22.16 6.11
#